data_AF-A0A3M8CQF3-F1
#
_entry.id   AF-A0A3M8CQF3-F1
#
_cell.length_a   1.000
_cell.length_b   1.000
_cell.length_c   1.000
_cell.angle_alpha   90.00
_cell.angle_beta   90.00
_cell.angle_gamma   90.00
#
_symmetry.space_group_name_H-M   'P 1'
#
loop_
_entity.id
_entity.type
_entity.pdbx_description
1 polymer ?
#
loop_
_entity_poly.entity_id
_entity_poly.type
_entity_poly.pdbx_seq_one_letter_code
_entity_poly.pdbx_strand_id
1 'polypeptide(L)'
;MLGKKLLKAALASTICMSTFISMVPVTDIAKAEASSYRITYQLPPNPEKYLFLNVEMVDILNPQTPAQKLDYAQKDYLMDREGDTYHKLSYDLNLKFQSYKKGFLWNMYHFIAVLPPHFPANSDLDELNKRIADPNISWEERRELEQKRAEIQMNARLQPLVDAGYVKWEEIDDGIATKEFVATVLYRMFNQVRPYHGGIDLKDSEDTAVRWAVEVGLPGFVVDREGYLYPQSPLRKDPGPTEYVEEYAYDRLLPFLMLIMPGKKTSTGWEYYQIKLKPGMVPVRIPDVIQANGEPVDPYSNAVRYTPAYQQARKKVDAYFISRFAQMLDQARKDAKKPRAWDWSRDLIHHPKFAKEVAAYRKNKSSKNLNAVYQAVRAHYNLSLRQDSAANIKSVLDNVK
;
A
#
# COMPACT_ATOMS: atom_id res chain seq x y z
N MET A 1 -31.41 75.82 -39.00
CA MET A 1 -30.07 75.39 -39.43
C MET A 1 -29.15 75.39 -38.23
N LEU A 2 -28.48 74.26 -37.99
CA LEU A 2 -27.25 74.04 -37.19
C LEU A 2 -27.05 74.95 -35.95
N GLY A 3 -27.17 74.48 -34.71
CA GLY A 3 -26.47 73.32 -34.16
C GLY A 3 -25.11 73.75 -33.61
N LYS A 4 -24.98 73.86 -32.27
CA LYS A 4 -23.75 73.57 -31.50
C LYS A 4 -23.93 73.91 -30.01
N LYS A 5 -23.78 72.85 -29.22
CA LYS A 5 -22.97 72.73 -27.99
C LYS A 5 -23.19 73.81 -26.91
N LEU A 6 -23.88 73.44 -25.82
CA LEU A 6 -23.25 72.95 -24.58
C LEU A 6 -22.20 73.92 -24.02
N LEU A 7 -22.51 74.61 -22.93
CA LEU A 7 -21.90 74.36 -21.61
C LEU A 7 -22.33 75.41 -20.57
N LYS A 8 -22.59 74.91 -19.35
CA LYS A 8 -22.59 75.59 -18.04
C LYS A 8 -23.86 76.33 -17.58
N ALA A 9 -24.65 75.62 -16.78
CA ALA A 9 -25.16 76.09 -15.49
C ALA A 9 -25.66 74.84 -14.73
N ALA A 10 -24.91 74.37 -13.72
CA ALA A 10 -25.06 74.75 -12.32
C ALA A 10 -26.22 73.98 -11.64
N LEU A 11 -25.91 72.96 -10.84
CA LEU A 11 -25.85 73.14 -9.38
C LEU A 11 -25.37 71.83 -8.73
N ALA A 12 -24.41 71.97 -7.83
CA ALA A 12 -23.91 70.93 -6.97
C ALA A 12 -24.79 70.83 -5.72
N SER A 13 -25.31 69.62 -5.45
CA SER A 13 -25.75 69.15 -4.13
C SER A 13 -25.51 67.64 -4.04
N THR A 14 -24.27 67.31 -3.73
CA THR A 14 -23.74 66.25 -2.85
C THR A 14 -24.59 64.99 -2.56
N ILE A 15 -24.17 63.86 -3.17
CA ILE A 15 -23.88 62.51 -2.63
C ILE A 15 -24.95 61.90 -1.69
N CYS A 16 -25.75 60.89 -2.09
CA CYS A 16 -25.36 59.48 -2.24
C CYS A 16 -26.15 58.78 -3.35
N MET A 17 -25.47 57.89 -4.10
CA MET A 17 -26.05 57.08 -5.17
C MET A 17 -27.20 56.19 -4.68
N SER A 18 -28.42 56.46 -5.13
CA SER A 18 -29.52 55.49 -5.20
C SER A 18 -29.73 55.11 -6.67
N THR A 19 -28.76 54.38 -7.22
CA THR A 19 -28.96 53.66 -8.47
C THR A 19 -30.01 52.59 -8.25
N PHE A 20 -31.09 52.69 -9.03
CA PHE A 20 -32.05 51.64 -9.35
C PHE A 20 -31.61 50.24 -8.91
N ILE A 21 -32.20 49.76 -7.81
CA ILE A 21 -32.32 48.33 -7.57
C ILE A 21 -33.33 47.84 -8.60
N SER A 22 -32.85 47.51 -9.81
CA SER A 22 -33.50 46.44 -10.55
C SER A 22 -33.40 45.24 -9.64
N MET A 23 -34.54 44.80 -9.10
CA MET A 23 -34.68 43.48 -8.51
C MET A 23 -34.37 42.48 -9.62
N VAL A 24 -33.09 42.19 -9.81
CA VAL A 24 -32.68 40.91 -10.37
C VAL A 24 -33.31 39.90 -9.42
N PRO A 25 -34.14 38.96 -9.90
CA PRO A 25 -34.65 37.93 -9.02
C PRO A 25 -33.43 37.35 -8.32
N VAL A 26 -33.45 37.38 -6.98
CA VAL A 26 -32.58 36.54 -6.18
C VAL A 26 -32.91 35.14 -6.66
N THR A 27 -32.16 34.67 -7.65
CA THR A 27 -32.04 33.26 -7.92
C THR A 27 -31.50 32.75 -6.61
N ASP A 28 -32.33 32.00 -5.93
CA ASP A 28 -32.00 31.20 -4.79
C ASP A 28 -30.89 30.24 -5.27
N ILE A 29 -29.63 30.71 -5.31
CA ILE A 29 -28.45 29.91 -5.69
C ILE A 29 -28.29 28.75 -4.69
N ALA A 30 -29.05 28.75 -3.59
CA ALA A 30 -29.19 27.65 -2.66
C ALA A 30 -30.15 26.52 -3.10
N LYS A 31 -30.76 26.55 -4.30
CA LYS A 31 -31.73 25.51 -4.72
C LYS A 31 -31.58 24.96 -6.16
N ALA A 32 -30.46 25.18 -6.84
CA ALA A 32 -30.26 24.72 -8.22
C ALA A 32 -29.07 23.76 -8.48
N GLU A 33 -28.45 23.17 -7.46
CA GLU A 33 -27.49 22.05 -7.62
C GLU A 33 -27.76 20.88 -6.63
N ALA A 34 -29.02 20.65 -6.28
CA ALA A 34 -29.42 19.48 -5.50
C ALA A 34 -29.35 18.20 -6.36
N SER A 35 -28.14 17.62 -6.41
CA SER A 35 -27.68 16.29 -6.83
C SER A 35 -27.87 15.86 -8.30
N SER A 36 -26.91 16.20 -9.16
CA SER A 36 -26.61 15.46 -10.41
C SER A 36 -25.94 14.09 -10.15
N TYR A 37 -25.55 13.80 -8.91
CA TYR A 37 -24.83 12.58 -8.55
C TYR A 37 -25.75 11.56 -7.89
N ARG A 38 -25.92 10.40 -8.53
CA ARG A 38 -26.48 9.19 -7.92
C ARG A 38 -25.40 8.52 -7.07
N ILE A 39 -25.48 8.71 -5.76
CA ILE A 39 -24.56 8.07 -4.81
C ILE A 39 -25.03 6.65 -4.49
N THR A 40 -24.13 5.68 -4.60
CA THR A 40 -24.35 4.29 -4.17
C THR A 40 -23.18 3.83 -3.32
N TYR A 41 -23.41 2.85 -2.44
CA TYR A 41 -22.36 2.28 -1.61
C TYR A 41 -22.61 0.80 -1.37
N GLN A 42 -21.53 0.05 -1.11
CA GLN A 42 -21.55 -1.38 -0.84
C GLN A 42 -21.07 -1.67 0.58
N LEU A 43 -21.87 -2.43 1.34
CA LEU A 43 -21.43 -3.06 2.59
C LEU A 43 -21.18 -4.54 2.29
N PRO A 44 -19.92 -4.94 2.06
CA PRO A 44 -19.61 -6.29 1.59
C PRO A 44 -19.88 -7.33 2.68
N PRO A 45 -20.33 -8.55 2.34
CA PRO A 45 -20.47 -9.62 3.32
C PRO A 45 -19.13 -10.06 3.92
N ASN A 46 -18.03 -9.88 3.18
CA ASN A 46 -16.66 -10.21 3.57
C ASN A 46 -15.81 -8.92 3.64
N PRO A 47 -15.97 -8.11 4.71
CA PRO A 47 -15.33 -6.82 4.82
C PRO A 47 -13.80 -6.87 4.87
N GLU A 48 -13.21 -7.96 5.35
CA GLU A 48 -11.76 -8.14 5.44
C GLU A 48 -11.05 -8.03 4.08
N LYS A 49 -11.75 -8.31 2.97
CA LYS A 49 -11.20 -8.18 1.60
C LYS A 49 -10.97 -6.73 1.17
N TYR A 50 -11.61 -5.79 1.87
CA TYR A 50 -11.48 -4.36 1.65
C TYR A 50 -10.59 -3.69 2.71
N LEU A 51 -9.99 -4.47 3.61
CA LEU A 51 -9.16 -3.96 4.68
C LEU A 51 -7.96 -3.20 4.09
N PHE A 52 -7.93 -1.90 4.36
CA PHE A 52 -6.83 -1.02 3.96
C PHE A 52 -6.27 -0.33 5.19
N LEU A 53 -5.01 -0.64 5.51
CA LEU A 53 -4.31 -0.08 6.67
C LEU A 53 -2.97 0.53 6.27
N ASN A 54 -2.60 1.60 6.96
CA ASN A 54 -1.23 2.08 7.09
C ASN A 54 -0.88 2.14 8.58
N VAL A 55 0.41 2.12 8.92
CA VAL A 55 0.91 2.18 10.31
C VAL A 55 0.43 3.43 11.05
N GLU A 56 0.23 4.54 10.32
CA GLU A 56 -0.26 5.80 10.89
C GLU A 56 -1.71 5.71 11.41
N MET A 57 -2.51 4.77 10.89
CA MET A 57 -3.93 4.62 11.22
C MET A 57 -4.16 3.85 12.52
N VAL A 58 -3.13 3.24 13.09
CA VAL A 58 -3.26 2.32 14.23
C VAL A 58 -2.28 2.67 15.35
N ASP A 59 -2.67 2.36 16.57
CA ASP A 59 -1.79 2.29 17.73
C ASP A 59 -1.25 0.86 17.85
N ILE A 60 0.07 0.72 18.00
CA ILE A 60 0.72 -0.56 18.25
C ILE A 60 0.85 -0.73 19.77
N LEU A 61 0.12 -1.71 20.30
CA LEU A 61 0.02 -1.93 21.74
C LEU A 61 1.19 -2.75 22.32
N ASN A 62 1.93 -3.45 21.46
CA ASN A 62 3.09 -4.27 21.82
C ASN A 62 4.31 -3.93 20.94
N PRO A 63 4.83 -2.69 20.98
CA PRO A 63 5.86 -2.25 20.06
C PRO A 63 7.11 -3.14 20.10
N GLN A 64 7.82 -3.17 18.99
CA GLN A 64 9.14 -3.78 18.89
C GLN A 64 10.12 -2.89 19.65
N THR A 65 10.88 -3.46 20.59
CA THR A 65 11.99 -2.76 21.21
C THR A 65 13.19 -2.88 20.27
N PRO A 66 13.69 -1.77 19.69
CA PRO A 66 14.87 -1.83 18.84
C PRO A 66 16.10 -2.27 19.63
N ALA A 67 17.04 -2.96 18.99
CA ALA A 67 18.30 -3.35 19.61
C ALA A 67 19.14 -2.14 20.07
N GLN A 68 19.05 -1.04 19.32
CA GLN A 68 19.69 0.23 19.63
C GLN A 68 18.80 1.37 19.15
N LYS A 69 18.83 2.51 19.85
CA LYS A 69 18.27 3.75 19.33
C LYS A 69 19.11 4.19 18.12
N LEU A 70 18.45 4.38 16.99
CA LEU A 70 19.13 4.69 15.73
C LEU A 70 19.32 6.20 15.65
N ASP A 71 20.57 6.65 15.84
CA ASP A 71 20.91 8.08 15.76
C ASP A 71 21.19 8.56 14.31
N TYR A 72 21.10 7.65 13.33
CA TYR A 72 21.34 7.94 11.92
C TYR A 72 20.26 7.29 11.06
N ALA A 73 19.36 8.12 10.53
CA ALA A 73 18.17 7.77 9.79
C ALA A 73 18.39 7.84 8.27
N GLN A 74 17.39 7.41 7.49
CA GLN A 74 17.42 7.49 6.02
C GLN A 74 17.67 8.92 5.53
N LYS A 75 17.10 9.94 6.19
CA LYS A 75 17.30 11.34 5.82
C LYS A 75 18.77 11.74 5.92
N ASP A 76 19.46 11.31 6.98
CA ASP A 76 20.88 11.59 7.20
C ASP A 76 21.73 10.89 6.13
N TYR A 77 21.40 9.63 5.80
CA TYR A 77 22.03 8.92 4.69
C TYR A 77 21.88 9.67 3.36
N LEU A 78 20.68 10.14 3.02
CA LEU A 78 20.44 10.84 1.77
C LEU A 78 21.16 12.19 1.72
N MET A 79 21.20 12.92 2.84
CA MET A 79 21.98 14.16 2.97
C MET A 79 23.48 13.89 2.76
N ASP A 80 24.03 12.89 3.44
CA ASP A 80 25.44 12.53 3.31
C ASP A 80 25.79 12.01 1.91
N ARG A 81 24.84 11.38 1.20
CA ARG A 81 25.06 10.79 -0.14
C ARG A 81 24.80 11.74 -1.29
N GLU A 82 23.89 12.70 -1.16
CA GLU A 82 23.44 13.59 -2.25
C GLU A 82 23.70 15.09 -1.98
N GLY A 83 23.95 15.45 -0.72
CA GLY A 83 24.22 16.82 -0.28
C GLY A 83 22.95 17.53 0.21
N ASP A 84 22.99 18.86 0.30
CA ASP A 84 21.87 19.66 0.77
C ASP A 84 20.76 19.70 -0.29
N THR A 85 19.79 18.79 -0.17
CA THR A 85 18.77 18.60 -1.18
C THR A 85 17.58 19.53 -0.94
N TYR A 86 17.20 20.30 -1.96
CA TYR A 86 15.90 21.00 -1.98
C TYR A 86 14.76 20.01 -1.71
N HIS A 87 13.76 20.42 -0.91
CA HIS A 87 12.55 19.63 -0.60
C HIS A 87 11.84 19.04 -1.84
N LYS A 88 12.02 19.63 -3.03
CA LYS A 88 11.46 19.09 -4.27
C LYS A 88 12.15 17.80 -4.74
N LEU A 89 13.44 17.63 -4.46
CA LEU A 89 14.21 16.44 -4.82
C LEU A 89 14.09 15.32 -3.78
N SER A 90 13.70 15.63 -2.54
CA SER A 90 13.62 14.61 -1.48
C SER A 90 12.63 13.50 -1.78
N TYR A 91 11.54 13.80 -2.51
CA TYR A 91 10.57 12.80 -2.93
C TYR A 91 11.21 11.78 -3.90
N ASP A 92 11.77 12.27 -5.01
CA ASP A 92 12.40 11.42 -6.03
C ASP A 92 13.59 10.63 -5.46
N LEU A 93 14.38 11.25 -4.58
CA LEU A 93 15.50 10.58 -3.91
C LEU A 93 15.04 9.48 -2.96
N ASN A 94 13.97 9.72 -2.20
CA ASN A 94 13.38 8.67 -1.35
C ASN A 94 12.86 7.51 -2.18
N LEU A 95 12.11 7.79 -3.26
CA LEU A 95 11.58 6.76 -4.15
C LEU A 95 12.70 5.94 -4.80
N LYS A 96 13.74 6.62 -5.30
CA LYS A 96 14.92 5.99 -5.87
C LYS A 96 15.65 5.13 -4.83
N PHE A 97 15.80 5.63 -3.61
CA PHE A 97 16.43 4.88 -2.53
C PHE A 97 15.65 3.60 -2.18
N GLN A 98 14.34 3.71 -1.94
CA GLN A 98 13.49 2.57 -1.60
C GLN A 98 13.45 1.47 -2.68
N SER A 99 13.66 1.85 -3.94
CA SER A 99 13.61 0.96 -5.09
C SER A 99 14.95 0.36 -5.50
N TYR A 100 16.05 0.75 -4.87
CA TYR A 100 17.34 0.07 -5.00
C TYR A 100 17.54 -1.00 -3.94
N LYS A 101 18.35 -2.02 -4.25
CA LYS A 101 18.57 -3.15 -3.35
C LYS A 101 19.04 -2.71 -1.98
N LYS A 102 20.07 -1.85 -1.90
CA LYS A 102 20.57 -1.31 -0.62
C LYS A 102 19.51 -0.56 0.18
N GLY A 103 18.69 0.28 -0.46
CA GLY A 103 17.66 1.03 0.26
C GLY A 103 16.46 0.17 0.66
N PHE A 104 16.07 -0.81 -0.17
CA PHE A 104 15.10 -1.83 0.23
C PHE A 104 15.58 -2.62 1.45
N LEU A 105 16.83 -3.11 1.42
CA LEU A 105 17.42 -3.85 2.54
C LEU A 105 17.58 -2.97 3.79
N TRP A 106 17.98 -1.70 3.64
CA TRP A 106 17.99 -0.74 4.73
C TRP A 106 16.62 -0.65 5.40
N ASN A 107 15.55 -0.56 4.61
CA ASN A 107 14.19 -0.54 5.13
C ASN A 107 13.81 -1.87 5.81
N MET A 108 14.27 -3.01 5.29
CA MET A 108 14.07 -4.31 5.96
C MET A 108 14.80 -4.37 7.31
N TYR A 109 16.03 -3.88 7.41
CA TYR A 109 16.76 -3.80 8.68
C TYR A 109 15.98 -3.00 9.73
N HIS A 110 15.47 -1.82 9.34
CA HIS A 110 14.68 -0.96 10.25
C HIS A 110 13.33 -1.58 10.61
N PHE A 111 12.72 -2.31 9.68
CA PHE A 111 11.48 -3.06 9.93
C PHE A 111 11.70 -4.18 10.96
N ILE A 112 12.82 -4.91 10.89
CA ILE A 112 13.16 -5.98 11.85
C ILE A 112 13.50 -5.38 13.22
N ALA A 113 14.27 -4.28 13.23
CA ALA A 113 14.67 -3.45 14.38
C ALA A 113 15.44 -4.13 15.53
N VAL A 114 15.42 -5.46 15.65
CA VAL A 114 16.07 -6.21 16.74
C VAL A 114 17.48 -6.69 16.41
N LEU A 115 17.97 -6.41 15.20
CA LEU A 115 19.34 -6.70 14.81
C LEU A 115 20.22 -5.50 15.21
N PRO A 116 21.28 -5.69 16.00
CA PRO A 116 22.23 -4.61 16.27
C PRO A 116 23.02 -4.27 15.00
N PRO A 117 23.42 -3.01 14.81
CA PRO A 117 24.30 -2.65 13.70
C PRO A 117 25.69 -3.25 13.91
N HIS A 118 26.34 -3.67 12.83
CA HIS A 118 27.67 -4.27 12.84
C HIS A 118 28.69 -3.31 12.23
N PHE A 119 29.29 -2.46 13.08
CA PHE A 119 30.34 -1.54 12.64
C PHE A 119 31.69 -2.25 12.49
N PRO A 120 32.50 -1.91 11.48
CA PRO A 120 33.89 -2.37 11.39
C PRO A 120 34.69 -1.97 12.64
N ALA A 121 35.59 -2.85 13.10
CA ALA A 121 36.34 -2.67 14.36
C ALA A 121 37.15 -1.37 14.44
N ASN A 122 37.52 -0.78 13.29
CA ASN A 122 38.34 0.43 13.19
C ASN A 122 37.52 1.68 12.79
N SER A 123 36.18 1.62 12.84
CA SER A 123 35.32 2.76 12.52
C SER A 123 35.18 3.70 13.73
N ASP A 124 36.03 4.73 13.78
CA ASP A 124 35.85 5.85 14.72
C ASP A 124 34.85 6.86 14.15
N LEU A 125 33.56 6.63 14.45
CA LEU A 125 32.48 7.51 14.01
C LEU A 125 32.50 8.86 14.73
N ASP A 126 33.00 8.92 15.97
CA ASP A 126 33.06 10.17 16.73
C ASP A 126 34.09 11.11 16.13
N GLU A 127 35.27 10.59 15.78
CA GLU A 127 36.29 11.37 15.08
C GLU A 127 35.82 11.78 13.69
N LEU A 128 35.17 10.88 12.93
CA LEU A 128 34.59 11.21 11.63
C LEU A 128 33.58 12.37 11.74
N ASN A 129 32.69 12.31 12.74
CA ASN A 129 31.70 13.36 12.99
C ASN A 129 32.35 14.69 13.39
N LYS A 130 33.42 14.66 14.21
CA LYS A 130 34.19 15.87 14.57
C LYS A 130 34.83 16.51 13.35
N ARG A 131 35.45 15.71 12.47
CA ARG A 131 36.07 16.22 11.24
C ARG A 131 35.03 16.83 10.30
N ILE A 132 33.88 16.17 10.10
CA ILE A 132 32.77 16.73 9.31
C ILE A 132 32.26 18.06 9.88
N ALA A 133 32.24 18.20 11.21
CA ALA A 133 31.79 19.42 11.88
C ALA A 133 32.81 20.57 11.83
N ASP A 134 34.07 20.32 11.47
CA ASP A 134 35.12 21.34 11.41
C ASP A 134 34.77 22.41 10.35
N PRO A 135 34.68 23.70 10.73
CA PRO A 135 34.43 24.77 9.75
C PRO A 135 35.62 25.04 8.83
N ASN A 136 36.82 24.52 9.14
CA ASN A 136 38.06 24.81 8.41
C ASN A 136 38.39 23.80 7.29
N ILE A 137 37.70 22.66 7.22
CA ILE A 137 37.90 21.71 6.12
C ILE A 137 37.25 22.20 4.83
N SER A 138 37.82 21.83 3.68
CA SER A 138 37.25 22.22 2.39
C SER A 138 35.88 21.54 2.18
N TRP A 139 35.09 22.09 1.26
CA TRP A 139 33.81 21.49 0.89
C TRP A 139 33.99 20.09 0.29
N GLU A 140 35.02 19.88 -0.53
CA GLU A 140 35.35 18.58 -1.13
C GLU A 140 35.73 17.55 -0.06
N GLU A 141 36.60 17.92 0.89
CA GLU A 141 36.98 17.03 1.98
C GLU A 141 35.77 16.69 2.86
N ARG A 142 34.93 17.68 3.19
CA ARG A 142 33.68 17.46 3.92
C ARG A 142 32.80 16.45 3.20
N ARG A 143 32.66 16.60 1.88
CA ARG A 143 31.82 15.76 1.05
C ARG A 143 32.30 14.30 1.02
N GLU A 144 33.60 14.09 0.92
CA GLU A 144 34.21 12.75 0.97
C GLU A 144 33.99 12.10 2.35
N LEU A 145 34.14 12.87 3.44
CA LEU A 145 33.90 12.37 4.80
C LEU A 145 32.42 12.02 5.04
N GLU A 146 31.49 12.82 4.55
CA GLU A 146 30.04 12.53 4.59
C GLU A 146 29.72 11.24 3.82
N GLN A 147 30.21 11.09 2.59
CA GLN A 147 30.02 9.87 1.81
C GLN A 147 30.60 8.64 2.51
N LYS A 148 31.80 8.77 3.08
CA LYS A 148 32.41 7.72 3.89
C LYS A 148 31.55 7.36 5.11
N ARG A 149 30.95 8.35 5.79
CA ARG A 149 30.02 8.11 6.90
C ARG A 149 28.79 7.35 6.42
N ALA A 150 28.19 7.76 5.30
CA ALA A 150 27.03 7.09 4.71
C ALA A 150 27.31 5.62 4.38
N GLU A 151 28.47 5.32 3.78
CA GLU A 151 28.87 3.95 3.44
C GLU A 151 29.08 3.08 4.69
N ILE A 152 29.78 3.59 5.70
CA ILE A 152 29.98 2.87 6.98
C ILE A 152 28.62 2.57 7.62
N GLN A 153 27.73 3.58 7.69
CA GLN A 153 26.40 3.43 8.28
C GLN A 153 25.53 2.45 7.49
N MET A 154 25.56 2.49 6.15
CA MET A 154 24.87 1.54 5.27
C MET A 154 25.34 0.11 5.52
N ASN A 155 26.64 -0.13 5.38
CA ASN A 155 27.19 -1.47 5.52
C ASN A 155 26.94 -2.05 6.92
N ALA A 156 27.01 -1.22 7.96
CA ALA A 156 26.73 -1.66 9.33
C ALA A 156 25.27 -2.13 9.55
N ARG A 157 24.32 -1.70 8.71
CA ARG A 157 22.91 -2.12 8.78
C ARG A 157 22.60 -3.26 7.80
N LEU A 158 23.35 -3.38 6.72
CA LEU A 158 23.19 -4.47 5.77
C LEU A 158 23.86 -5.77 6.26
N GLN A 159 25.01 -5.68 6.92
CA GLN A 159 25.73 -6.86 7.42
C GLN A 159 24.88 -7.75 8.34
N PRO A 160 24.10 -7.23 9.31
CA PRO A 160 23.24 -8.07 10.14
C PRO A 160 22.17 -8.85 9.35
N LEU A 161 21.73 -8.36 8.18
CA LEU A 161 20.81 -9.10 7.31
C LEU A 161 21.51 -10.29 6.61
N VAL A 162 22.80 -10.13 6.32
CA VAL A 162 23.66 -11.21 5.81
C VAL A 162 23.90 -12.25 6.89
N ASP A 163 24.28 -11.81 8.10
CA ASP A 163 24.54 -12.68 9.25
C ASP A 163 23.29 -13.49 9.65
N ALA A 164 22.09 -12.90 9.47
CA ALA A 164 20.82 -13.58 9.68
C ALA A 164 20.38 -14.50 8.52
N GLY A 165 21.13 -14.54 7.41
CA GLY A 165 20.84 -15.37 6.24
C GLY A 165 19.68 -14.87 5.37
N TYR A 166 19.24 -13.62 5.54
CA TYR A 166 18.14 -13.05 4.74
C TYR A 166 18.61 -12.58 3.35
N VAL A 167 19.87 -12.20 3.22
CA VAL A 167 20.50 -11.77 1.96
C VAL A 167 21.93 -12.30 1.91
N LYS A 168 22.47 -12.54 0.72
CA LYS A 168 23.88 -12.91 0.54
C LYS A 168 24.70 -11.68 0.17
N TRP A 169 26.00 -11.70 0.46
CA TRP A 169 26.86 -10.55 0.20
C TRP A 169 26.89 -10.16 -1.28
N GLU A 170 26.94 -11.15 -2.18
CA GLU A 170 26.95 -10.95 -3.63
C GLU A 170 25.64 -10.36 -4.19
N GLU A 171 24.55 -10.36 -3.41
CA GLU A 171 23.26 -9.79 -3.82
C GLU A 171 23.16 -8.30 -3.47
N ILE A 172 24.12 -7.75 -2.72
CA ILE A 172 24.15 -6.35 -2.27
C ILE A 172 24.94 -5.50 -3.26
N ASP A 173 24.23 -4.93 -4.23
CA ASP A 173 24.78 -4.00 -5.22
C ASP A 173 23.93 -2.72 -5.32
N ASP A 174 24.33 -1.78 -6.19
CA ASP A 174 23.60 -0.53 -6.44
C ASP A 174 22.45 -0.70 -7.46
N GLY A 175 22.09 -1.94 -7.80
CA GLY A 175 21.03 -2.27 -8.71
C GLY A 175 19.63 -2.05 -8.12
N ILE A 176 18.63 -2.23 -8.98
CA ILE A 176 17.21 -2.14 -8.63
C ILE A 176 16.78 -3.36 -7.81
N ALA A 177 15.96 -3.10 -6.78
CA ALA A 177 15.23 -4.13 -6.06
C ALA A 177 14.07 -4.64 -6.93
N THR A 178 14.37 -5.59 -7.82
CA THR A 178 13.38 -6.24 -8.68
C THR A 178 12.37 -7.05 -7.85
N LYS A 179 11.23 -7.43 -8.45
CA LYS A 179 10.25 -8.32 -7.80
C LYS A 179 10.92 -9.63 -7.34
N GLU A 180 11.82 -10.19 -8.15
CA GLU A 180 12.57 -11.40 -7.80
C GLU A 180 13.47 -11.20 -6.58
N PHE A 181 14.23 -10.11 -6.54
CA PHE A 181 15.08 -9.79 -5.40
C PHE A 181 14.25 -9.61 -4.12
N VAL A 182 13.19 -8.80 -4.19
CA VAL A 182 12.27 -8.56 -3.07
C VAL A 182 11.64 -9.87 -2.60
N ALA A 183 11.15 -10.70 -3.51
CA ALA A 183 10.55 -11.98 -3.19
C ALA A 183 11.55 -12.91 -2.50
N THR A 184 12.77 -12.98 -3.01
CA THR A 184 13.85 -13.83 -2.47
C THR A 184 14.19 -13.46 -1.03
N VAL A 185 14.40 -12.17 -0.74
CA VAL A 185 14.70 -11.69 0.61
C VAL A 185 13.53 -12.01 1.56
N LEU A 186 12.30 -11.67 1.16
CA LEU A 186 11.12 -11.90 1.98
C LEU A 186 10.82 -13.39 2.19
N TYR A 187 11.08 -14.22 1.18
CA TYR A 187 10.91 -15.66 1.30
C TYR A 187 11.86 -16.24 2.34
N ARG A 188 13.15 -15.85 2.33
CA ARG A 188 14.13 -16.28 3.36
C ARG A 188 13.71 -15.84 4.76
N MET A 189 13.09 -14.66 4.88
CA MET A 189 12.59 -14.16 6.17
C MET A 189 11.36 -14.93 6.68
N PHE A 190 10.39 -15.20 5.80
CA PHE A 190 9.04 -15.59 6.21
C PHE A 190 8.61 -17.02 5.84
N ASN A 191 9.38 -17.77 5.05
CA ASN A 191 8.94 -19.09 4.56
C ASN A 191 8.59 -20.09 5.69
N GLN A 192 9.21 -19.98 6.86
CA GLN A 192 8.94 -20.88 7.98
C GLN A 192 7.56 -20.64 8.59
N VAL A 193 7.10 -19.38 8.61
CA VAL A 193 5.80 -18.99 9.19
C VAL A 193 4.71 -18.85 8.13
N ARG A 194 5.09 -18.72 6.86
CA ARG A 194 4.22 -18.76 5.70
C ARG A 194 4.90 -19.54 4.58
N PRO A 195 4.83 -20.88 4.58
CA PRO A 195 5.46 -21.70 3.53
C PRO A 195 4.70 -21.55 2.21
N TYR A 196 5.37 -21.84 1.10
CA TYR A 196 4.73 -21.94 -0.21
C TYR A 196 3.93 -23.24 -0.31
N HIS A 197 2.71 -23.19 -0.85
CA HIS A 197 1.85 -24.38 -0.98
C HIS A 197 1.84 -25.00 -2.38
N GLY A 198 2.61 -24.47 -3.35
CA GLY A 198 2.67 -25.04 -4.70
C GLY A 198 1.51 -24.63 -5.61
N GLY A 199 0.69 -23.66 -5.22
CA GLY A 199 -0.54 -23.32 -5.95
C GLY A 199 -0.35 -22.39 -7.15
N ILE A 200 0.79 -21.74 -7.30
CA ILE A 200 0.99 -20.70 -8.33
C ILE A 200 1.85 -21.23 -9.47
N ASP A 201 1.37 -21.10 -10.70
CA ASP A 201 2.12 -21.45 -11.90
C ASP A 201 2.24 -20.23 -12.83
N LEU A 202 3.41 -19.57 -12.78
CA LEU A 202 3.72 -18.38 -13.58
C LEU A 202 4.37 -18.78 -14.90
N LYS A 203 4.06 -18.05 -15.98
CA LYS A 203 4.63 -18.33 -17.31
C LYS A 203 6.09 -17.93 -17.46
N ASP A 204 6.56 -16.98 -16.66
CA ASP A 204 7.89 -16.37 -16.76
C ASP A 204 8.78 -16.63 -15.54
N SER A 205 8.37 -17.52 -14.63
CA SER A 205 9.19 -17.85 -13.48
C SER A 205 8.85 -19.21 -12.87
N GLU A 206 9.89 -20.01 -12.64
CA GLU A 206 9.86 -21.21 -11.80
C GLU A 206 10.39 -20.95 -10.38
N ASP A 207 10.84 -19.73 -10.10
CA ASP A 207 11.41 -19.38 -8.81
C ASP A 207 10.36 -19.52 -7.69
N THR A 208 10.71 -20.28 -6.66
CA THR A 208 9.80 -20.59 -5.55
C THR A 208 9.46 -19.35 -4.72
N ALA A 209 10.41 -18.44 -4.51
CA ALA A 209 10.18 -17.22 -3.77
C ALA A 209 9.23 -16.28 -4.55
N VAL A 210 9.41 -16.18 -5.86
CA VAL A 210 8.54 -15.39 -6.75
C VAL A 210 7.11 -15.94 -6.75
N ARG A 211 6.95 -17.26 -6.94
CA ARG A 211 5.63 -17.93 -6.87
C ARG A 211 5.00 -17.80 -5.48
N TRP A 212 5.81 -17.88 -4.43
CA TRP A 212 5.37 -17.65 -3.06
C TRP A 212 4.83 -16.23 -2.84
N ALA A 213 5.52 -15.20 -3.35
CA ALA A 213 5.10 -13.81 -3.21
C ALA A 213 3.71 -13.57 -3.82
N VAL A 214 3.45 -14.17 -4.98
CA VAL A 214 2.13 -14.14 -5.64
C VAL A 214 1.08 -14.91 -4.83
N GLU A 215 1.44 -16.07 -4.25
CA GLU A 215 0.54 -16.89 -3.43
C GLU A 215 0.12 -16.15 -2.15
N VAL A 216 1.08 -15.53 -1.47
CA VAL A 216 0.82 -14.69 -0.28
C VAL A 216 -0.01 -13.47 -0.67
N GLY A 217 0.19 -12.97 -1.90
CA GLY A 217 -0.47 -11.77 -2.40
C GLY A 217 0.20 -10.50 -1.92
N LEU A 218 1.53 -10.50 -1.92
CA LEU A 218 2.32 -9.32 -1.54
C LEU A 218 1.95 -8.12 -2.45
N PRO A 219 1.81 -6.91 -1.89
CA PRO A 219 1.70 -5.68 -2.69
C PRO A 219 2.87 -5.59 -3.67
N GLY A 220 2.60 -5.26 -4.94
CA GLY A 220 3.64 -5.22 -5.97
C GLY A 220 3.69 -6.45 -6.90
N PHE A 221 3.06 -7.56 -6.50
CA PHE A 221 3.12 -8.85 -7.20
C PHE A 221 1.81 -9.18 -7.93
N VAL A 222 1.42 -8.28 -8.84
CA VAL A 222 0.20 -8.45 -9.64
C VAL A 222 0.55 -9.14 -10.95
N VAL A 223 -0.14 -10.25 -11.22
CA VAL A 223 -0.01 -11.02 -12.45
C VAL A 223 -0.96 -10.45 -13.50
N ASP A 224 -0.50 -10.34 -14.74
CA ASP A 224 -1.35 -9.94 -15.85
C ASP A 224 -2.38 -11.03 -16.22
N ARG A 225 -3.23 -10.73 -17.20
CA ARG A 225 -4.28 -11.66 -17.66
C ARG A 225 -3.73 -12.89 -18.37
N GLU A 226 -2.49 -12.82 -18.85
CA GLU A 226 -1.84 -13.90 -19.58
C GLU A 226 -1.07 -14.84 -18.65
N GLY A 227 -0.84 -14.47 -17.40
CA GLY A 227 -0.13 -15.28 -16.41
C GLY A 227 1.33 -14.88 -16.19
N TYR A 228 1.74 -13.69 -16.63
CA TYR A 228 3.08 -13.15 -16.43
C TYR A 228 3.14 -12.19 -15.24
N LEU A 229 4.28 -12.20 -14.54
CA LEU A 229 4.56 -11.32 -13.39
C LEU A 229 5.64 -10.26 -13.69
N TYR A 230 6.55 -10.57 -14.60
CA TYR A 230 7.76 -9.81 -14.93
C TYR A 230 8.69 -9.67 -13.70
N PRO A 231 9.37 -10.76 -13.28
CA PRO A 231 10.19 -10.78 -12.06
C PRO A 231 11.36 -9.78 -12.05
N GLN A 232 11.88 -9.45 -13.24
CA GLN A 232 13.02 -8.53 -13.42
C GLN A 232 12.63 -7.04 -13.32
N SER A 233 11.34 -6.71 -13.29
CA SER A 233 10.88 -5.33 -13.11
C SER A 233 10.81 -4.95 -11.62
N PRO A 234 10.79 -3.65 -11.26
CA PRO A 234 10.49 -3.19 -9.91
C PRO A 234 9.08 -3.63 -9.43
N LEU A 235 8.83 -3.47 -8.12
CA LEU A 235 7.46 -3.59 -7.56
C LEU A 235 6.54 -2.53 -8.14
N ARG A 236 5.29 -2.93 -8.49
CA ARG A 236 4.29 -2.04 -9.07
C ARG A 236 2.87 -2.39 -8.70
N LYS A 237 2.00 -1.39 -8.75
CA LYS A 237 0.56 -1.61 -8.52
C LYS A 237 -0.09 -2.33 -9.69
N ASP A 238 0.23 -1.90 -10.91
CA ASP A 238 -0.36 -2.44 -12.13
C ASP A 238 0.57 -3.48 -12.78
N PRO A 239 0.01 -4.54 -13.40
CA PRO A 239 0.81 -5.57 -14.03
C PRO A 239 1.47 -5.08 -15.32
N GLY A 240 2.56 -5.73 -15.72
CA GLY A 240 3.28 -5.46 -16.97
C GLY A 240 4.76 -5.14 -16.78
N PRO A 241 5.58 -5.25 -17.84
CA PRO A 241 6.97 -4.90 -17.81
C PRO A 241 7.12 -3.39 -17.88
N THR A 242 7.85 -2.82 -16.93
CA THR A 242 8.33 -1.45 -17.02
C THR A 242 9.59 -1.31 -16.20
N GLU A 243 10.39 -0.33 -16.54
CA GLU A 243 11.59 0.05 -15.82
C GLU A 243 11.31 1.19 -14.81
N TYR A 244 10.15 1.84 -14.92
CA TYR A 244 9.76 2.94 -14.03
C TYR A 244 9.32 2.44 -12.66
N VAL A 245 9.87 3.07 -11.62
CA VAL A 245 9.56 2.79 -10.23
C VAL A 245 8.27 3.51 -9.82
N GLU A 246 7.41 2.83 -9.06
CA GLU A 246 6.22 3.41 -8.44
C GLU A 246 6.30 3.34 -6.91
N GLU A 247 6.11 4.47 -6.25
CA GLU A 247 6.15 4.57 -4.77
C GLU A 247 5.13 3.66 -4.10
N TYR A 248 3.92 3.62 -4.68
CA TYR A 248 2.77 2.98 -4.07
C TYR A 248 3.02 1.50 -3.72
N ALA A 249 3.76 0.76 -4.54
CA ALA A 249 3.98 -0.66 -4.26
C ALA A 249 4.89 -0.87 -3.04
N TYR A 250 5.95 -0.06 -2.90
CA TYR A 250 6.88 -0.12 -1.78
C TYR A 250 6.24 0.39 -0.48
N ASP A 251 5.51 1.50 -0.55
CA ASP A 251 4.76 2.07 0.57
C ASP A 251 3.71 1.14 1.16
N ARG A 252 3.16 0.24 0.34
CA ARG A 252 2.15 -0.73 0.77
C ARG A 252 2.75 -2.03 1.30
N LEU A 253 3.95 -2.39 0.85
CA LEU A 253 4.59 -3.65 1.21
C LEU A 253 4.90 -3.69 2.71
N LEU A 254 5.57 -2.68 3.26
CA LEU A 254 5.95 -2.66 4.67
C LEU A 254 4.74 -2.69 5.63
N PRO A 255 3.69 -1.87 5.46
CA PRO A 255 2.47 -1.99 6.24
C PRO A 255 1.80 -3.35 6.10
N PHE A 256 1.83 -3.99 4.93
CA PHE A 256 1.31 -5.35 4.76
C PHE A 256 2.11 -6.35 5.60
N LEU A 257 3.44 -6.31 5.52
CA LEU A 257 4.33 -7.18 6.32
C LEU A 257 4.11 -6.96 7.83
N MET A 258 3.97 -5.71 8.26
CA MET A 258 3.80 -5.37 9.66
C MET A 258 2.41 -5.75 10.21
N LEU A 259 1.34 -5.48 9.45
CA LEU A 259 -0.02 -5.53 9.97
C LEU A 259 -0.76 -6.83 9.62
N ILE A 260 -0.46 -7.44 8.46
CA ILE A 260 -1.17 -8.63 7.94
C ILE A 260 -0.34 -9.91 8.10
N MET A 261 0.98 -9.82 7.96
CA MET A 261 1.91 -10.92 8.24
C MET A 261 2.34 -10.91 9.72
N PRO A 262 2.93 -12.01 10.24
CA PRO A 262 3.57 -11.98 11.55
C PRO A 262 4.87 -11.13 11.48
N GLY A 263 4.73 -9.82 11.43
CA GLY A 263 5.83 -8.89 11.15
C GLY A 263 6.68 -8.47 12.35
N LYS A 264 6.41 -8.95 13.56
CA LYS A 264 7.19 -8.64 14.76
C LYS A 264 8.23 -9.72 14.99
N LYS A 265 9.52 -9.39 14.92
CA LYS A 265 10.60 -10.36 15.16
C LYS A 265 10.87 -10.48 16.66
N THR A 266 10.81 -11.69 17.20
CA THR A 266 11.18 -12.00 18.60
C THR A 266 12.33 -13.01 18.64
N SER A 267 12.82 -13.33 19.83
CA SER A 267 13.84 -14.38 20.01
C SER A 267 13.32 -15.77 19.64
N THR A 268 12.01 -16.01 19.75
CA THR A 268 11.36 -17.30 19.49
C THR A 268 10.83 -17.44 18.07
N GLY A 269 10.74 -16.36 17.29
CA GLY A 269 10.25 -16.42 15.92
C GLY A 269 9.67 -15.10 15.41
N TRP A 270 8.60 -15.23 14.64
CA TRP A 270 7.82 -14.12 14.09
C TRP A 270 6.43 -14.12 14.71
N GLU A 271 6.00 -12.96 15.21
CA GLU A 271 4.73 -12.77 15.90
C GLU A 271 3.92 -11.64 15.27
N TYR A 272 2.65 -11.55 15.64
CA TYR A 272 1.80 -10.43 15.22
C TYR A 272 1.92 -9.24 16.16
N TYR A 273 1.95 -8.04 15.58
CA TYR A 273 1.64 -6.83 16.34
C TYR A 273 0.18 -6.84 16.79
N GLN A 274 -0.03 -6.49 18.05
CA GLN A 274 -1.32 -6.13 18.63
C GLN A 274 -1.58 -4.68 18.28
N ILE A 275 -2.67 -4.42 17.55
CA ILE A 275 -2.97 -3.10 17.04
C ILE A 275 -4.41 -2.71 17.33
N LYS A 276 -4.62 -1.40 17.50
CA LYS A 276 -5.94 -0.80 17.67
C LYS A 276 -6.09 0.33 16.65
N LEU A 277 -7.26 0.45 16.03
CA LEU A 277 -7.56 1.56 15.12
C LEU A 277 -7.62 2.87 15.92
N LYS A 278 -6.92 3.91 15.44
CA LYS A 278 -6.97 5.24 16.06
C LYS A 278 -8.36 5.87 15.89
N PRO A 279 -8.80 6.75 16.82
CA PRO A 279 -10.06 7.47 16.69
C PRO A 279 -10.15 8.23 15.35
N GLY A 280 -11.30 8.12 14.68
CA GLY A 280 -11.55 8.82 13.41
C GLY A 280 -10.93 8.17 12.16
N MET A 281 -10.07 7.16 12.32
CA MET A 281 -9.52 6.40 11.19
C MET A 281 -10.54 5.40 10.65
N VAL A 282 -10.48 5.13 9.34
CA VAL A 282 -11.42 4.23 8.65
C VAL A 282 -10.62 3.21 7.84
N PRO A 283 -10.73 1.90 8.13
CA PRO A 283 -9.80 0.89 7.63
C PRO A 283 -10.18 0.37 6.23
N VAL A 284 -10.61 1.27 5.34
CA VAL A 284 -11.01 0.97 3.96
C VAL A 284 -10.76 2.19 3.08
N ARG A 285 -10.46 1.95 1.80
CA ARG A 285 -10.44 3.01 0.80
C ARG A 285 -11.86 3.29 0.34
N ILE A 286 -12.28 4.53 0.53
CA ILE A 286 -13.65 4.97 0.25
C ILE A 286 -14.04 4.85 -1.23
N PRO A 287 -13.15 5.13 -2.20
CA PRO A 287 -13.44 4.86 -3.60
C PRO A 287 -13.76 3.38 -3.90
N ASP A 288 -13.30 2.44 -3.06
CA ASP A 288 -13.55 1.01 -3.25
C ASP A 288 -14.96 0.59 -2.77
N VAL A 289 -15.68 1.47 -2.04
CA VAL A 289 -16.97 1.15 -1.41
C VAL A 289 -18.08 2.19 -1.64
N ILE A 290 -17.76 3.40 -2.09
CA ILE A 290 -18.72 4.45 -2.46
C ILE A 290 -18.48 4.85 -3.91
N GLN A 291 -19.57 4.90 -4.67
CA GLN A 291 -19.58 5.29 -6.08
C GLN A 291 -20.53 6.48 -6.31
N ALA A 292 -20.17 7.34 -7.25
CA ALA A 292 -21.02 8.38 -7.80
C ALA A 292 -21.27 8.08 -9.28
N ASN A 293 -22.54 8.01 -9.68
CA ASN A 293 -22.95 7.68 -11.05
C ASN A 293 -22.39 6.34 -11.56
N GLY A 294 -22.17 5.38 -10.65
CA GLY A 294 -21.63 4.05 -10.97
C GLY A 294 -20.11 3.96 -10.97
N GLU A 295 -19.41 5.10 -10.82
CA GLU A 295 -17.95 5.15 -10.81
C GLU A 295 -17.39 5.39 -9.41
N PRO A 296 -16.21 4.85 -9.06
CA PRO A 296 -15.51 5.18 -7.81
C PRO A 296 -15.42 6.69 -7.59
N VAL A 297 -15.74 7.15 -6.38
CA VAL A 297 -15.62 8.58 -6.07
C VAL A 297 -14.16 9.00 -6.06
N ASP A 298 -13.82 10.01 -6.87
CA ASP A 298 -12.51 10.67 -6.80
C ASP A 298 -12.32 11.28 -5.40
N PRO A 299 -11.28 10.88 -4.64
CA PRO A 299 -11.02 11.44 -3.32
C PRO A 299 -10.82 12.96 -3.33
N TYR A 300 -10.48 13.58 -4.46
CA TYR A 300 -10.27 15.03 -4.58
C TYR A 300 -11.52 15.79 -5.06
N SER A 301 -12.60 15.10 -5.42
CA SER A 301 -13.83 15.76 -5.90
C SER A 301 -14.67 16.32 -4.76
N ASN A 302 -14.50 17.62 -4.48
CA ASN A 302 -15.30 18.34 -3.49
C ASN A 302 -16.80 18.36 -3.85
N ALA A 303 -17.14 18.46 -5.14
CA ALA A 303 -18.53 18.54 -5.60
C ALA A 303 -19.37 17.33 -5.16
N VAL A 304 -18.79 16.13 -5.15
CA VAL A 304 -19.47 14.90 -4.70
C VAL A 304 -19.42 14.78 -3.18
N ARG A 305 -18.25 15.02 -2.58
CA ARG A 305 -17.98 14.76 -1.16
C ARG A 305 -18.82 15.61 -0.21
N TYR A 306 -19.22 16.81 -0.60
CA TYR A 306 -20.05 17.68 0.25
C TYR A 306 -21.56 17.46 0.10
N THR A 307 -21.99 16.54 -0.79
CA THR A 307 -23.41 16.22 -0.92
C THR A 307 -23.94 15.51 0.34
N PRO A 308 -25.18 15.78 0.79
CA PRO A 308 -25.78 15.08 1.92
C PRO A 308 -25.82 13.56 1.73
N ALA A 309 -26.08 13.09 0.49
CA ALA A 309 -26.12 11.68 0.15
C ALA A 309 -24.76 10.98 0.34
N TYR A 310 -23.67 11.62 -0.09
CA TYR A 310 -22.32 11.11 0.15
C TYR A 310 -21.99 11.06 1.65
N GLN A 311 -22.28 12.12 2.40
CA GLN A 311 -22.00 12.16 3.83
C GLN A 311 -22.79 11.09 4.61
N GLN A 312 -24.05 10.85 4.22
CA GLN A 312 -24.86 9.78 4.80
C GLN A 312 -24.31 8.39 4.47
N ALA A 313 -23.91 8.14 3.21
CA ALA A 313 -23.27 6.90 2.81
C ALA A 313 -21.95 6.69 3.57
N ARG A 314 -21.13 7.74 3.67
CA ARG A 314 -19.86 7.73 4.39
C ARG A 314 -20.04 7.36 5.86
N LYS A 315 -20.99 7.99 6.56
CA LYS A 315 -21.30 7.66 7.96
C LYS A 315 -21.68 6.19 8.15
N LYS A 316 -22.45 5.61 7.22
CA LYS A 316 -22.84 4.18 7.28
C LYS A 316 -21.65 3.25 7.04
N VAL A 317 -20.82 3.58 6.03
CA VAL A 317 -19.57 2.86 5.73
C VAL A 317 -18.64 2.89 6.94
N ASP A 318 -18.40 4.07 7.50
CA ASP A 318 -17.53 4.25 8.66
C ASP A 318 -18.01 3.45 9.86
N ALA A 319 -19.29 3.57 10.22
CA ALA A 319 -19.87 2.81 11.32
C ALA A 319 -19.75 1.29 11.10
N TYR A 320 -19.93 0.83 9.86
CA TYR A 320 -19.84 -0.59 9.51
C TYR A 320 -18.41 -1.13 9.65
N PHE A 321 -17.41 -0.45 9.10
CA PHE A 321 -16.02 -0.91 9.07
C PHE A 321 -15.28 -0.66 10.39
N ILE A 322 -15.46 0.50 11.03
CA ILE A 322 -14.81 0.82 12.31
C ILE A 322 -15.22 -0.20 13.39
N SER A 323 -16.51 -0.49 13.51
CA SER A 323 -17.02 -1.43 14.52
C SER A 323 -16.55 -2.88 14.31
N ARG A 324 -16.11 -3.23 13.10
CA ARG A 324 -15.66 -4.59 12.72
C ARG A 324 -14.15 -4.71 12.59
N PHE A 325 -13.39 -3.64 12.80
CA PHE A 325 -11.96 -3.60 12.53
C PHE A 325 -11.19 -4.80 13.11
N ALA A 326 -11.39 -5.10 14.40
CA ALA A 326 -10.68 -6.20 15.06
C ALA A 326 -11.00 -7.57 14.41
N GLN A 327 -12.27 -7.82 14.09
CA GLN A 327 -12.71 -9.04 13.40
C GLN A 327 -12.15 -9.11 11.98
N MET A 328 -12.18 -8.01 11.24
CA MET A 328 -11.64 -7.93 9.88
C MET A 328 -10.14 -8.22 9.86
N LEU A 329 -9.39 -7.63 10.78
CA LEU A 329 -7.95 -7.84 10.88
C LEU A 329 -7.61 -9.30 11.19
N ASP A 330 -8.29 -9.89 12.18
CA ASP A 330 -8.10 -11.31 12.52
C ASP A 330 -8.43 -12.22 11.32
N GLN A 331 -9.54 -11.96 10.62
CA GLN A 331 -9.91 -12.73 9.44
C GLN A 331 -8.92 -12.54 8.29
N ALA A 332 -8.44 -11.32 8.04
CA ALA A 332 -7.42 -11.04 7.03
C ALA A 332 -6.10 -11.76 7.32
N ARG A 333 -5.67 -11.80 8.58
CA ARG A 333 -4.47 -12.54 9.03
C ARG A 333 -4.64 -14.05 8.85
N LYS A 334 -5.83 -14.59 9.18
CA LYS A 334 -6.16 -16.01 8.95
C LYS A 334 -6.17 -16.35 7.46
N ASP A 335 -6.76 -15.49 6.65
CA ASP A 335 -6.81 -15.65 5.20
C ASP A 335 -5.42 -15.57 4.58
N ALA A 336 -4.56 -14.67 5.05
CA ALA A 336 -3.19 -14.55 4.56
C ALA A 336 -2.36 -15.85 4.73
N LYS A 337 -2.73 -16.74 5.66
CA LYS A 337 -2.10 -18.05 5.86
C LYS A 337 -2.56 -19.13 4.89
N LYS A 338 -3.69 -18.93 4.21
CA LYS A 338 -4.26 -19.91 3.28
C LYS A 338 -3.53 -19.87 1.94
N PRO A 339 -3.46 -20.99 1.19
CA PRO A 339 -3.03 -20.97 -0.21
C PRO A 339 -3.95 -20.07 -1.04
N ARG A 340 -3.46 -19.52 -2.14
CA ARG A 340 -4.28 -18.74 -3.07
C ARG A 340 -4.80 -19.63 -4.20
N ALA A 341 -6.05 -19.42 -4.59
CA ALA A 341 -6.62 -20.07 -5.77
C ALA A 341 -6.06 -19.43 -7.05
N TRP A 342 -5.65 -20.26 -8.00
CA TRP A 342 -4.96 -19.88 -9.23
C TRP A 342 -5.67 -20.45 -10.45
N ASP A 343 -5.66 -21.77 -10.59
CA ASP A 343 -6.30 -22.49 -11.69
C ASP A 343 -7.55 -23.18 -11.16
N TRP A 344 -8.71 -22.66 -11.55
CA TRP A 344 -9.99 -23.20 -11.08
C TRP A 344 -10.27 -24.65 -11.51
N SER A 345 -9.69 -25.12 -12.62
CA SER A 345 -9.83 -26.52 -13.01
C SER A 345 -9.14 -27.41 -11.98
N ARG A 346 -7.87 -27.14 -11.68
CA ARG A 346 -7.10 -27.86 -10.66
C ARG A 346 -7.63 -27.61 -9.23
N ASP A 347 -7.86 -26.35 -8.87
CA ASP A 347 -8.05 -25.87 -7.49
C ASP A 347 -9.49 -26.05 -7.00
N LEU A 348 -10.46 -26.21 -7.90
CA LEU A 348 -11.86 -26.46 -7.54
C LEU A 348 -12.42 -27.72 -8.19
N ILE A 349 -12.38 -27.82 -9.52
CA ILE A 349 -13.11 -28.86 -10.25
C ILE A 349 -12.52 -30.25 -10.00
N HIS A 350 -11.20 -30.37 -10.07
CA HIS A 350 -10.48 -31.62 -9.88
C HIS A 350 -9.90 -31.79 -8.47
N HIS A 351 -10.04 -30.79 -7.61
CA HIS A 351 -9.50 -30.84 -6.26
C HIS A 351 -10.31 -31.80 -5.37
N PRO A 352 -9.70 -32.87 -4.80
CA PRO A 352 -10.43 -33.90 -4.06
C PRO A 352 -11.27 -33.37 -2.90
N LYS A 353 -10.78 -32.32 -2.21
CA LYS A 353 -11.46 -31.68 -1.07
C LYS A 353 -12.86 -31.15 -1.39
N PHE A 354 -13.15 -30.80 -2.64
CA PHE A 354 -14.44 -30.21 -3.03
C PHE A 354 -15.31 -31.17 -3.84
N ALA A 355 -14.84 -32.39 -4.12
CA ALA A 355 -15.51 -33.32 -5.02
C ALA A 355 -16.97 -33.60 -4.61
N LYS A 356 -17.24 -33.71 -3.30
CA LYS A 356 -18.58 -33.95 -2.76
C LYS A 356 -19.52 -32.75 -3.00
N GLU A 357 -19.09 -31.55 -2.65
CA GLU A 357 -19.88 -30.33 -2.80
C GLU A 357 -20.10 -30.00 -4.28
N VAL A 358 -19.06 -30.17 -5.12
CA VAL A 358 -19.13 -29.99 -6.58
C VAL A 358 -20.12 -30.97 -7.21
N ALA A 359 -20.04 -32.27 -6.86
CA ALA A 359 -20.98 -33.27 -7.37
C ALA A 359 -22.42 -32.98 -6.93
N ALA A 360 -22.62 -32.56 -5.67
CA ALA A 360 -23.92 -32.16 -5.15
C ALA A 360 -24.50 -30.96 -5.91
N TYR A 361 -23.68 -29.96 -6.22
CA TYR A 361 -24.09 -28.82 -7.04
C TYR A 361 -24.41 -29.25 -8.48
N ARG A 362 -23.54 -30.02 -9.14
CA ARG A 362 -23.76 -30.47 -10.52
C ARG A 362 -25.04 -31.32 -10.68
N LYS A 363 -25.46 -32.05 -9.62
CA LYS A 363 -26.69 -32.84 -9.61
C LYS A 363 -27.98 -32.00 -9.60
N ASN A 364 -28.05 -30.93 -8.81
CA ASN A 364 -29.32 -30.21 -8.57
C ASN A 364 -29.28 -28.69 -8.80
N LYS A 365 -28.11 -28.13 -9.08
CA LYS A 365 -27.81 -26.70 -9.30
C LYS A 365 -28.46 -25.74 -8.30
N SER A 366 -28.74 -26.20 -7.08
CA SER A 366 -29.45 -25.42 -6.07
C SER A 366 -28.57 -24.33 -5.45
N SER A 367 -29.17 -23.19 -5.06
CA SER A 367 -28.46 -22.10 -4.36
C SER A 367 -27.82 -22.56 -3.05
N LYS A 368 -28.46 -23.52 -2.34
CA LYS A 368 -27.90 -24.15 -1.13
C LYS A 368 -26.57 -24.85 -1.44
N ASN A 369 -26.53 -25.66 -2.49
CA ASN A 369 -25.32 -26.39 -2.86
C ASN A 369 -24.25 -25.45 -3.43
N LEU A 370 -24.63 -24.42 -4.18
CA LEU A 370 -23.70 -23.39 -4.62
C LEU A 370 -23.02 -22.70 -3.43
N ASN A 371 -23.82 -22.31 -2.42
CA ASN A 371 -23.27 -21.69 -1.22
C ASN A 371 -22.37 -22.66 -0.44
N ALA A 372 -22.70 -23.96 -0.39
CA ALA A 372 -21.84 -24.96 0.24
C ALA A 372 -20.47 -25.03 -0.45
N VAL A 373 -20.42 -25.06 -1.79
CA VAL A 373 -19.15 -25.01 -2.54
C VAL A 373 -18.40 -23.71 -2.25
N TYR A 374 -19.08 -22.56 -2.34
CA TYR A 374 -18.48 -21.25 -2.10
C TYR A 374 -17.85 -21.14 -0.71
N GLN A 375 -18.56 -21.55 0.35
CA GLN A 375 -18.04 -21.52 1.71
C GLN A 375 -16.87 -22.49 1.90
N ALA A 376 -16.91 -23.67 1.28
CA ALA A 376 -15.80 -24.61 1.32
C ALA A 376 -14.53 -24.04 0.66
N VAL A 377 -14.67 -23.41 -0.52
CA VAL A 377 -13.57 -22.74 -1.23
C VAL A 377 -13.00 -21.59 -0.38
N ARG A 378 -13.85 -20.71 0.17
CA ARG A 378 -13.42 -19.59 1.02
C ARG A 378 -12.76 -20.05 2.32
N ALA A 379 -13.21 -21.17 2.89
CA ALA A 379 -12.57 -21.77 4.06
C ALA A 379 -11.15 -22.28 3.73
N HIS A 380 -10.92 -22.76 2.51
CA HIS A 380 -9.64 -23.32 2.12
C HIS A 380 -8.64 -22.30 1.56
N TYR A 381 -9.09 -21.39 0.70
CA TYR A 381 -8.22 -20.50 -0.07
C TYR A 381 -8.30 -19.03 0.38
N ASN A 382 -7.19 -18.31 0.20
CA ASN A 382 -7.14 -16.85 0.21
C ASN A 382 -7.64 -16.31 -1.13
N LEU A 383 -8.95 -16.07 -1.21
CA LEU A 383 -9.57 -15.49 -2.41
C LEU A 383 -9.29 -13.98 -2.48
N SER A 384 -8.95 -13.50 -3.68
CA SER A 384 -8.93 -12.07 -3.98
C SER A 384 -10.34 -11.47 -4.02
N LEU A 385 -10.45 -10.15 -3.99
CA LEU A 385 -11.75 -9.47 -4.08
C LEU A 385 -12.56 -9.88 -5.32
N ARG A 386 -11.88 -10.11 -6.44
CA ARG A 386 -12.52 -10.57 -7.69
C ARG A 386 -12.90 -12.04 -7.67
N GLN A 387 -12.29 -12.86 -6.82
CA GLN A 387 -12.60 -14.30 -6.72
C GLN A 387 -13.66 -14.60 -5.65
N ASP A 388 -13.74 -13.77 -4.61
CA ASP A 388 -14.58 -13.99 -3.44
C ASP A 388 -16.07 -13.66 -3.70
N SER A 389 -16.71 -14.44 -4.57
CA SER A 389 -18.12 -14.30 -4.92
C SER A 389 -18.75 -15.64 -5.32
N ALA A 390 -19.94 -15.92 -4.78
CA ALA A 390 -20.73 -17.09 -5.17
C ALA A 390 -21.07 -17.09 -6.68
N ALA A 391 -21.21 -15.93 -7.31
CA ALA A 391 -21.46 -15.83 -8.75
C ALA A 391 -20.25 -16.30 -9.58
N ASN A 392 -19.03 -16.02 -9.10
CA ASN A 392 -17.81 -16.46 -9.78
C ASN A 392 -17.60 -17.96 -9.61
N ILE A 393 -17.85 -18.49 -8.41
CA ILE A 393 -17.86 -19.95 -8.19
C ILE A 393 -18.89 -20.64 -9.08
N LYS A 394 -20.10 -20.07 -9.21
CA LYS A 394 -21.12 -20.59 -10.13
C LYS A 394 -20.61 -20.62 -11.57
N SER A 395 -20.04 -19.51 -12.04
CA SER A 395 -19.49 -19.41 -13.40
C SER A 395 -18.41 -20.47 -13.65
N VAL A 396 -17.52 -20.69 -12.68
CA VAL A 396 -16.50 -21.75 -12.76
C VAL A 396 -17.16 -23.14 -12.85
N LEU A 397 -18.11 -23.45 -11.96
CA LEU A 397 -18.75 -24.77 -11.93
C LEU A 397 -19.54 -25.10 -13.21
N ASP A 398 -20.10 -24.09 -13.87
CA ASP A 398 -20.88 -24.24 -15.10
C ASP A 398 -20.01 -24.26 -16.37
N ASN A 399 -18.85 -23.60 -16.38
CA ASN A 399 -18.07 -23.36 -17.62
C ASN A 399 -16.67 -23.99 -17.64
N VAL A 400 -16.07 -24.26 -16.48
CA VAL A 400 -14.74 -24.89 -16.38
C VAL A 400 -14.93 -26.41 -16.32
N LYS A 401 -14.20 -27.10 -17.20
CA LYS A 401 -14.27 -28.56 -17.32
C LYS A 401 -13.37 -29.24 -16.31
#